data_AF-A0A239P100-F1
#
_entry.id   AF-A0A239P100-F1
#
_cell.length_a   1.000
_cell.length_b   1.000
_cell.length_c   1.000
_cell.angle_alpha   90.00
_cell.angle_beta   90.00
_cell.angle_gamma   90.00
#
_symmetry.space_group_name_H-M   'P 1'
#
loop_
_entity.id
_entity.type
_entity.pdbx_description
1 polymer ?
#
loop_
_entity_poly.entity_id
_entity_poly.type
_entity_poly.pdbx_seq_one_letter_code
_entity_poly.pdbx_strand_id
1 'polypeptide(L)'
;MSRGLVPGPRSRGRQVGVIVGVVALVGAGGWVAGSQMQSPADAAAAHQPPQAGPVTVAVVRQKLTAAVVAQGSVEFGAPRPVSLSGPVGSAGGPSGEGEGAVQRVTKAPQPGATLREGSVLMQVNGRPVFVLRGPVPMYRALGPSSSGDDVRQLQSALRRLGHDPGAVSGNYRQGTAGAVTQWYRGEGFQPQQPGVAEQQQLGELEAAVTQAQLAVLAARDGGGEGDGAGSPASGEASALESRAARQQLDRANAALSAFTATYGTEVPAGEVVFLPELPVRVGKVKVRLGDTVDGEVATVTSSDVVVRAVVPGTDGSALREGMEALIETADGRTVRGVVSGVGGEAAAADKGAEAGADAASPDDPSAPVPLVISVPDPGALRRDAGGGARVTIQVGASKSAVLVVPVAAVRTRADGKARVRVERDGEVVDVPVIVGLSAAGQVEVNAVGGSLDEGDQVVVGR
;
A
#
# COMPACT_ATOMS: atom_id res chain seq x y z
N MET A 1 -76.40 99.47 -91.76
CA MET A 1 -77.01 99.41 -90.42
C MET A 1 -76.52 98.16 -89.70
N SER A 2 -75.90 98.40 -88.55
CA SER A 2 -75.45 97.56 -87.43
C SER A 2 -75.77 96.05 -87.38
N ARG A 3 -74.75 95.22 -87.08
CA ARG A 3 -74.46 94.62 -85.74
C ARG A 3 -73.38 93.54 -85.88
N GLY A 4 -72.36 93.58 -85.00
CA GLY A 4 -71.29 92.56 -84.92
C GLY A 4 -71.58 91.44 -83.93
N LEU A 5 -70.64 90.48 -83.78
CA LEU A 5 -70.38 89.69 -82.55
C LEU A 5 -69.17 88.72 -82.69
N VAL A 6 -68.15 88.92 -81.82
CA VAL A 6 -67.36 87.97 -80.97
C VAL A 6 -66.50 86.81 -81.57
N PRO A 7 -65.25 86.58 -81.08
CA PRO A 7 -64.34 85.49 -81.48
C PRO A 7 -64.37 84.24 -80.57
N GLY A 8 -64.03 83.05 -81.10
CA GLY A 8 -63.98 81.76 -80.39
C GLY A 8 -62.87 80.80 -80.90
N PRO A 9 -62.53 79.71 -80.17
CA PRO A 9 -61.20 79.54 -79.55
C PRO A 9 -60.25 78.48 -80.17
N ARG A 10 -58.98 78.57 -79.75
CA ARG A 10 -57.81 77.76 -80.14
C ARG A 10 -57.79 76.35 -79.52
N SER A 11 -57.24 75.41 -80.30
CA SER A 11 -57.14 73.95 -80.09
C SER A 11 -56.30 73.50 -78.86
N ARG A 12 -56.94 72.86 -77.88
CA ARG A 12 -56.30 72.21 -76.70
C ARG A 12 -56.03 70.70 -76.83
N GLY A 13 -56.45 70.06 -77.93
CA GLY A 13 -56.40 68.58 -78.07
C GLY A 13 -55.01 67.97 -78.33
N ARG A 14 -54.06 68.71 -78.94
CA ARG A 14 -52.76 68.14 -79.35
C ARG A 14 -51.72 68.03 -78.23
N GLN A 15 -51.83 68.82 -77.16
CA GLN A 15 -50.85 68.83 -76.08
C GLN A 15 -51.05 67.68 -75.07
N VAL A 16 -52.28 67.19 -74.91
CA VAL A 16 -52.59 66.08 -73.99
C VAL A 16 -52.08 64.74 -74.54
N GLY A 17 -52.16 64.52 -75.86
CA GLY A 17 -51.72 63.26 -76.48
C GLY A 17 -50.21 63.00 -76.37
N VAL A 18 -49.38 64.06 -76.39
CA VAL A 18 -47.91 63.93 -76.31
C VAL A 18 -47.47 63.54 -74.90
N ILE A 19 -48.13 64.06 -73.86
CA ILE A 19 -47.75 63.79 -72.46
C ILE A 19 -48.05 62.33 -72.09
N VAL A 20 -49.20 61.79 -72.53
CA VAL A 20 -49.57 60.40 -72.25
C VAL A 20 -48.60 59.41 -72.93
N GLY A 21 -48.17 59.71 -74.16
CA GLY A 21 -47.20 58.87 -74.88
C GLY A 21 -45.82 58.81 -74.20
N VAL A 22 -45.33 59.92 -73.67
CA VAL A 22 -44.04 59.97 -72.98
C VAL A 22 -44.09 59.20 -71.64
N VAL A 23 -45.19 59.34 -70.88
CA VAL A 23 -45.35 58.60 -69.62
C VAL A 23 -45.41 57.09 -69.85
N ALA A 24 -46.10 56.63 -70.91
CA ALA A 24 -46.16 55.22 -71.26
C ALA A 24 -44.77 54.66 -71.65
N LEU A 25 -43.97 55.41 -72.41
CA LEU A 25 -42.63 55.00 -72.79
C LEU A 25 -41.66 54.95 -71.60
N VAL A 26 -41.74 55.93 -70.70
CA VAL A 26 -40.91 55.94 -69.47
C VAL A 26 -41.35 54.81 -68.52
N GLY A 27 -42.65 54.54 -68.40
CA GLY A 27 -43.18 53.42 -67.62
C GLY A 27 -42.74 52.06 -68.17
N ALA A 28 -42.78 51.87 -69.49
CA ALA A 28 -42.30 50.64 -70.13
C ALA A 28 -40.78 50.48 -70.00
N GLY A 29 -40.01 51.56 -70.16
CA GLY A 29 -38.56 51.56 -69.96
C GLY A 29 -38.15 51.26 -68.53
N GLY A 30 -38.86 51.82 -67.55
CA GLY A 30 -38.64 51.54 -66.12
C GLY A 30 -38.98 50.10 -65.73
N TRP A 31 -40.03 49.52 -66.32
CA TRP A 31 -40.42 48.13 -66.06
C TRP A 31 -39.43 47.10 -66.62
N VAL A 32 -38.92 47.33 -67.84
CA VAL A 32 -37.92 46.46 -68.46
C VAL A 32 -36.55 46.57 -67.77
N ALA A 33 -36.15 47.77 -67.34
CA ALA A 33 -34.92 47.94 -66.58
C ALA A 33 -35.01 47.33 -65.17
N GLY A 34 -36.20 47.35 -64.56
CA GLY A 34 -36.45 46.76 -63.24
C GLY A 34 -36.45 45.23 -63.20
N SER A 35 -36.82 44.55 -64.30
CA SER A 35 -36.90 43.08 -64.33
C SER A 35 -35.55 42.37 -64.55
N GLN A 36 -34.50 43.12 -64.92
CA GLN A 36 -33.14 42.60 -65.13
C GLN A 36 -32.19 42.86 -63.95
N MET A 37 -32.62 43.62 -62.93
CA MET A 37 -31.82 43.89 -61.74
C MET A 37 -32.18 42.92 -60.62
N GLN A 38 -31.42 41.83 -60.51
CA GLN A 38 -31.49 40.94 -59.37
C GLN A 38 -30.77 41.62 -58.18
N SER A 39 -31.51 41.81 -57.09
CA SER A 39 -30.96 42.45 -55.89
C SER A 39 -29.82 41.59 -55.30
N PRO A 40 -28.76 42.18 -54.74
CA PRO A 40 -27.77 41.45 -53.93
C PRO A 40 -28.42 40.62 -52.81
N ALA A 41 -29.60 41.03 -52.32
CA ALA A 41 -30.38 40.28 -51.34
C ALA A 41 -31.01 39.00 -51.92
N ASP A 42 -31.44 39.02 -53.19
CA ASP A 42 -32.02 37.84 -53.87
C ASP A 42 -30.92 36.84 -54.26
N ALA A 43 -29.72 37.33 -54.62
CA ALA A 43 -28.54 36.48 -54.85
C ALA A 43 -28.05 35.81 -53.55
N ALA A 44 -28.11 36.51 -52.42
CA ALA A 44 -27.81 35.95 -51.11
C ALA A 44 -28.85 34.90 -50.66
N ALA A 45 -30.13 35.08 -51.00
CA ALA A 45 -31.20 34.13 -50.70
C ALA A 45 -31.17 32.86 -51.59
N ALA A 46 -30.57 32.93 -52.78
CA ALA A 46 -30.38 31.79 -53.66
C ALA A 46 -29.32 30.79 -53.16
N HIS A 47 -28.45 31.20 -52.24
CA HIS A 47 -27.57 30.28 -51.53
C HIS A 47 -28.39 29.49 -50.50
N GLN A 48 -28.77 28.26 -50.85
CA GLN A 48 -29.35 27.33 -49.88
C GLN A 48 -28.36 27.16 -48.71
N PRO A 49 -28.80 27.32 -47.45
CA PRO A 49 -27.97 26.98 -46.31
C PRO A 49 -27.47 25.54 -46.48
N PRO A 50 -26.19 25.26 -46.19
CA PRO A 50 -25.73 23.86 -46.16
C PRO A 50 -26.67 23.07 -45.25
N GLN A 51 -27.11 21.90 -45.71
CA GLN A 51 -27.96 21.05 -44.90
C GLN A 51 -27.20 20.71 -43.61
N ALA A 52 -27.84 20.92 -42.46
CA ALA A 52 -27.23 20.61 -41.16
C ALA A 52 -26.89 19.11 -41.12
N GLY A 53 -25.60 18.80 -41.19
CA GLY A 53 -25.07 17.45 -41.02
C GLY A 53 -25.03 17.04 -39.55
N PRO A 54 -24.92 15.74 -39.25
CA PRO A 54 -24.79 15.27 -37.89
C PRO A 54 -23.50 15.79 -37.22
N VAL A 55 -23.55 16.00 -35.90
CA VAL A 55 -22.33 16.29 -35.12
C VAL A 55 -21.59 14.98 -34.89
N THR A 56 -20.40 14.87 -35.47
CA THR A 56 -19.56 13.67 -35.39
C THR A 56 -18.27 13.90 -34.60
N VAL A 57 -17.73 12.80 -34.06
CA VAL A 57 -16.44 12.75 -33.37
C VAL A 57 -15.68 11.52 -33.89
N ALA A 58 -14.38 11.64 -34.12
CA ALA A 58 -13.56 10.53 -34.56
C ALA A 58 -13.41 9.46 -33.45
N VAL A 59 -13.51 8.18 -33.83
CA VAL A 59 -13.07 7.06 -32.99
C VAL A 59 -11.56 7.13 -32.82
N VAL A 60 -11.05 6.99 -31.60
CA VAL A 60 -9.60 7.01 -31.32
C VAL A 60 -9.16 5.75 -30.58
N ARG A 61 -7.93 5.29 -30.81
CA ARG A 61 -7.31 4.26 -29.97
C ARG A 61 -6.54 4.89 -28.83
N GLN A 62 -7.00 4.66 -27.61
CA GLN A 62 -6.27 5.11 -26.42
C GLN A 62 -6.43 4.15 -25.25
N LYS A 63 -5.53 4.26 -24.28
CA LYS A 63 -5.63 3.51 -23.03
C LYS A 63 -6.67 4.18 -22.15
N LEU A 64 -7.68 3.44 -21.72
CA LEU A 64 -8.75 3.95 -20.88
C LEU A 64 -8.46 3.60 -19.42
N THR A 65 -8.62 4.55 -18.50
CA THR A 65 -8.45 4.33 -17.05
C THR A 65 -9.65 4.88 -16.32
N ALA A 66 -10.42 4.00 -15.69
CA ALA A 66 -11.51 4.37 -14.79
C ALA A 66 -10.95 4.70 -13.42
N ALA A 67 -11.37 5.84 -12.87
CA ALA A 67 -10.92 6.30 -11.58
C ALA A 67 -12.08 6.85 -10.75
N VAL A 68 -11.97 6.67 -9.44
CA VAL A 68 -12.85 7.26 -8.43
C VAL A 68 -12.09 8.40 -7.76
N VAL A 69 -12.71 9.56 -7.62
CA VAL A 69 -12.10 10.74 -7.01
C VAL A 69 -12.71 10.98 -5.64
N ALA A 70 -11.86 11.10 -4.63
CA ALA A 70 -12.22 11.35 -3.26
C ALA A 70 -11.51 12.62 -2.74
N GLN A 71 -12.11 13.24 -1.72
CA GLN A 71 -11.39 14.22 -0.89
C GLN A 71 -10.92 13.52 0.38
N GLY A 72 -9.71 13.84 0.81
CA GLY A 72 -9.10 13.23 1.98
C GLY A 72 -8.21 14.18 2.79
N SER A 73 -7.81 13.73 3.97
CA SER A 73 -6.85 14.39 4.85
C SER A 73 -5.53 13.62 4.84
N VAL A 74 -4.42 14.34 4.78
CA VAL A 74 -3.08 13.80 4.95
C VAL A 74 -2.78 13.71 6.43
N GLU A 75 -2.51 12.52 6.95
CA GLU A 75 -2.27 12.27 8.36
C GLU A 75 -0.97 11.47 8.55
N PHE A 76 -0.39 11.55 9.74
CA PHE A 76 0.62 10.57 10.14
C PHE A 76 -0.09 9.28 10.55
N GLY A 77 0.53 8.13 10.27
CA GLY A 77 0.01 6.84 10.71
C GLY A 77 -0.39 6.85 12.19
N ALA A 78 -1.51 6.21 12.51
CA ALA A 78 -2.09 6.23 13.85
C ALA A 78 -1.05 5.82 14.91
N PRO A 79 -0.97 6.54 16.05
CA PRO A 79 -0.07 6.19 17.14
C PRO A 79 -0.34 4.77 17.62
N ARG A 80 0.69 3.93 17.64
CA ARG A 80 0.63 2.56 18.18
C ARG A 80 1.15 2.55 19.61
N PRO A 81 0.40 2.01 20.58
CA PRO A 81 0.90 1.82 21.93
C PRO A 81 2.02 0.77 21.92
N VAL A 82 3.05 1.00 22.72
CA VAL A 82 4.14 0.07 22.98
C VAL A 82 4.08 -0.33 24.44
N SER A 83 4.01 -1.64 24.67
CA SER A 83 4.03 -2.27 25.99
C SER A 83 5.12 -3.34 26.02
N LEU A 84 5.59 -3.67 27.22
CA LEU A 84 6.56 -4.75 27.39
C LEU A 84 5.83 -6.08 27.53
N SER A 85 6.34 -7.12 26.88
CA SER A 85 5.71 -8.45 26.85
C SER A 85 6.06 -9.34 28.05
N GLY A 86 6.50 -8.73 29.16
CA GLY A 86 6.97 -9.42 30.36
C GLY A 86 8.13 -8.69 31.01
N PRO A 87 8.81 -9.33 31.97
CA PRO A 87 9.96 -8.74 32.62
C PRO A 87 11.12 -8.50 31.64
N VAL A 88 11.78 -7.36 31.80
CA VAL A 88 13.10 -7.07 31.21
C VAL A 88 14.14 -7.75 32.07
N GLY A 89 14.88 -8.67 31.47
CA GLY A 89 15.81 -9.51 32.22
C GLY A 89 15.19 -10.69 32.95
N SER A 90 16.03 -11.65 33.27
CA SER A 90 15.66 -12.76 34.12
C SER A 90 15.71 -12.32 35.58
N ALA A 91 14.77 -12.83 36.36
CA ALA A 91 14.70 -12.77 37.82
C ALA A 91 15.91 -13.42 38.53
N GLY A 92 16.89 -13.94 37.80
CA GLY A 92 18.13 -14.47 38.36
C GLY A 92 19.30 -13.61 37.91
N GLY A 93 19.73 -12.68 38.75
CA GLY A 93 21.13 -12.27 38.72
C GLY A 93 22.04 -13.49 38.99
N PRO A 94 23.36 -13.37 38.82
CA PRO A 94 24.31 -14.45 39.16
C PRO A 94 24.20 -14.95 40.62
N SER A 95 23.50 -14.21 41.49
CA SER A 95 23.22 -14.54 42.88
C SER A 95 21.92 -15.33 43.13
N GLY A 96 21.11 -15.65 42.11
CA GLY A 96 19.90 -16.48 42.30
C GLY A 96 18.78 -15.84 43.14
N GLU A 97 18.89 -14.56 43.46
CA GLU A 97 17.90 -13.79 44.21
C GLU A 97 17.25 -12.77 43.28
N GLY A 98 16.00 -12.99 42.87
CA GLY A 98 15.29 -11.95 42.12
C GLY A 98 13.95 -12.35 41.53
N GLU A 99 13.33 -13.43 42.01
CA GLU A 99 11.90 -13.62 41.79
C GLU A 99 11.18 -12.45 42.48
N GLY A 100 10.70 -11.48 41.69
CA GLY A 100 10.02 -10.28 42.19
C GLY A 100 10.87 -8.99 42.26
N ALA A 101 12.03 -8.91 41.60
CA ALA A 101 12.76 -7.64 41.50
C ALA A 101 11.87 -6.56 40.83
N VAL A 102 11.65 -5.45 41.53
CA VAL A 102 10.82 -4.34 41.03
C VAL A 102 11.42 -3.82 39.72
N GLN A 103 10.64 -3.83 38.65
CA GLN A 103 11.07 -3.40 37.32
C GLN A 103 11.11 -1.87 37.25
N ARG A 104 12.26 -1.25 37.52
CA ARG A 104 12.42 0.20 37.51
C ARG A 104 13.02 0.70 36.22
N VAL A 105 12.40 1.73 35.65
CA VAL A 105 12.96 2.45 34.51
C VAL A 105 14.26 3.14 34.93
N THR A 106 15.35 2.80 34.24
CA THR A 106 16.69 3.39 34.42
C THR A 106 17.09 4.30 33.27
N LYS A 107 16.39 4.19 32.13
CA LYS A 107 16.42 5.17 31.04
C LYS A 107 15.06 5.17 30.36
N ALA A 108 14.34 6.28 30.42
CA ALA A 108 13.02 6.41 29.80
C ALA A 108 13.13 6.59 28.27
N PRO A 109 12.08 6.25 27.50
CA PRO A 109 12.00 6.60 26.08
C PRO A 109 12.16 8.11 25.87
N GLN A 110 12.84 8.51 24.79
CA GLN A 110 13.02 9.92 24.45
C GLN A 110 11.94 10.37 23.45
N PRO A 111 11.05 11.31 23.80
CA PRO A 111 10.05 11.84 22.88
C PRO A 111 10.68 12.37 21.60
N GLY A 112 10.08 12.05 20.46
CA GLY A 112 10.53 12.49 19.14
C GLY A 112 11.74 11.74 18.57
N ALA A 113 12.36 10.82 19.33
CA ALA A 113 13.48 10.01 18.84
C ALA A 113 13.04 9.09 17.70
N THR A 114 13.91 8.91 16.70
CA THR A 114 13.69 7.95 15.62
C THR A 114 14.34 6.62 15.98
N LEU A 115 13.54 5.57 16.06
CA LEU A 115 13.98 4.21 16.38
C LEU A 115 14.15 3.42 15.08
N ARG A 116 15.34 2.87 14.90
CA ARG A 116 15.70 1.94 13.82
C ARG A 116 15.77 0.53 14.37
N GLU A 117 15.87 -0.45 13.48
CA GLU A 117 16.11 -1.84 13.90
C GLU A 117 17.40 -1.92 14.71
N GLY A 118 17.33 -2.54 15.89
CA GLY A 118 18.43 -2.63 16.87
C GLY A 118 18.48 -1.47 17.87
N SER A 119 17.69 -0.40 17.69
CA SER A 119 17.68 0.73 18.64
C SER A 119 17.17 0.35 20.02
N VAL A 120 17.75 0.96 21.06
CA VAL A 120 17.29 0.83 22.45
C VAL A 120 16.19 1.86 22.71
N LEU A 121 14.96 1.39 22.94
CA LEU A 121 13.81 2.23 23.30
C LEU A 121 13.97 2.80 24.71
N MET A 122 14.29 1.94 25.68
CA MET A 122 14.39 2.28 27.09
C MET A 122 15.31 1.28 27.81
N GLN A 123 15.61 1.55 29.07
CA GLN A 123 16.29 0.60 29.95
C GLN A 123 15.50 0.41 31.24
N VAL A 124 15.44 -0.84 31.71
CA VAL A 124 14.81 -1.23 32.98
C VAL A 124 15.86 -1.96 33.80
N ASN A 125 16.14 -1.52 35.02
CA ASN A 125 17.20 -2.11 35.86
C ASN A 125 18.57 -2.24 35.15
N GLY A 126 18.93 -1.26 34.30
CA GLY A 126 20.16 -1.26 33.49
C GLY A 126 20.13 -2.18 32.26
N ARG A 127 19.01 -2.86 32.02
CA ARG A 127 18.81 -3.82 30.94
C ARG A 127 18.08 -3.20 29.75
N PRO A 128 18.48 -3.48 28.51
CA PRO A 128 17.93 -2.82 27.33
C PRO A 128 16.55 -3.37 26.95
N VAL A 129 15.71 -2.48 26.43
CA VAL A 129 14.53 -2.86 25.63
C VAL A 129 14.82 -2.47 24.19
N PHE A 130 15.15 -3.46 23.36
CA PHE A 130 15.46 -3.31 21.95
C PHE A 130 14.20 -3.24 21.09
N VAL A 131 14.33 -2.60 19.94
CA VAL A 131 13.28 -2.55 18.91
C VAL A 131 13.74 -3.29 17.67
N LEU A 132 12.97 -4.30 17.27
CA LEU A 132 13.25 -5.13 16.10
C LEU A 132 12.08 -5.10 15.12
N ARG A 133 12.35 -5.35 13.84
CA ARG A 133 11.28 -5.43 12.83
C ARG A 133 10.67 -6.83 12.82
N GLY A 134 9.37 -6.92 13.04
CA GLY A 134 8.62 -8.18 13.00
C GLY A 134 7.11 -7.97 13.17
N PRO A 135 6.27 -8.75 12.46
CA PRO A 135 4.82 -8.67 12.60
C PRO A 135 4.29 -9.40 13.83
N VAL A 136 5.07 -10.35 14.41
CA VAL A 136 4.65 -11.13 15.57
C VAL A 136 5.18 -10.45 16.84
N PRO A 137 4.33 -10.03 17.78
CA PRO A 137 4.79 -9.46 19.04
C PRO A 137 5.53 -10.51 19.87
N MET A 138 6.44 -10.07 20.75
CA MET A 138 6.99 -10.96 21.78
C MET A 138 5.87 -11.39 22.72
N TYR A 139 5.87 -12.65 23.16
CA TYR A 139 4.91 -13.18 24.16
C TYR A 139 5.55 -14.18 25.13
N ARG A 140 6.83 -14.52 24.93
CA ARG A 140 7.61 -15.44 25.76
C ARG A 140 9.10 -15.11 25.64
N ALA A 141 9.90 -15.62 26.57
CA ALA A 141 11.35 -15.63 26.41
C ALA A 141 11.76 -16.56 25.26
N LEU A 142 12.81 -16.20 24.52
CA LEU A 142 13.38 -16.99 23.44
C LEU A 142 14.77 -17.47 23.82
N GLY A 143 14.95 -18.77 23.90
CA GLY A 143 16.21 -19.40 24.28
C GLY A 143 16.44 -20.70 23.52
N PRO A 144 17.57 -21.38 23.77
CA PRO A 144 17.80 -22.73 23.26
C PRO A 144 16.58 -23.62 23.51
N SER A 145 16.26 -24.51 22.55
CA SER A 145 15.02 -25.31 22.49
C SER A 145 13.74 -24.59 22.04
N SER A 146 13.73 -23.26 21.96
CA SER A 146 12.58 -22.53 21.41
C SER A 146 12.42 -22.77 19.91
N SER A 147 11.18 -22.91 19.44
CA SER A 147 10.86 -23.00 18.01
C SER A 147 9.56 -22.27 17.66
N GLY A 148 9.51 -21.71 16.45
CA GLY A 148 8.35 -20.98 15.95
C GLY A 148 8.70 -19.80 15.04
N ASP A 149 7.67 -19.06 14.64
CA ASP A 149 7.80 -17.88 13.79
C ASP A 149 8.44 -16.69 14.53
N ASP A 150 8.28 -16.62 15.85
CA ASP A 150 8.96 -15.67 16.74
C ASP A 150 10.50 -15.87 16.75
N VAL A 151 10.95 -17.12 16.72
CA VAL A 151 12.36 -17.45 16.54
C VAL A 151 12.83 -17.11 15.13
N ARG A 152 12.02 -17.42 14.11
CA ARG A 152 12.35 -17.11 12.71
C ARG A 152 12.52 -15.61 12.47
N GLN A 153 11.65 -14.78 13.06
CA GLN A 153 11.77 -13.33 12.95
C GLN A 153 12.98 -12.79 13.71
N LEU A 154 13.30 -13.33 14.90
CA LEU A 154 14.51 -12.94 15.64
C LEU A 154 15.76 -13.26 14.84
N GLN A 155 15.85 -14.48 14.29
CA GLN A 155 16.96 -14.89 13.41
C GLN A 155 17.07 -13.97 12.17
N SER A 156 15.93 -13.63 11.57
CA SER A 156 15.91 -12.71 10.43
C SER A 156 16.38 -11.30 10.80
N ALA A 157 16.01 -10.81 11.99
CA ALA A 157 16.44 -9.52 12.51
C ALA A 157 17.94 -9.50 12.83
N LEU A 158 18.47 -10.52 13.53
CA LEU A 158 19.89 -10.67 13.82
C LEU A 158 20.73 -10.63 12.53
N ARG A 159 20.31 -11.35 11.50
CA ARG A 159 20.98 -11.34 10.19
C ARG A 159 20.97 -9.95 9.54
N ARG A 160 19.85 -9.21 9.62
CA ARG A 160 19.79 -7.82 9.12
C ARG A 160 20.68 -6.87 9.91
N LEU A 161 20.86 -7.13 11.20
CA LEU A 161 21.78 -6.40 12.08
C LEU A 161 23.26 -6.80 11.89
N GLY A 162 23.54 -7.79 11.04
CA GLY A 162 24.90 -8.23 10.73
C GLY A 162 25.45 -9.32 11.67
N HIS A 163 24.62 -9.91 12.53
CA HIS A 163 24.97 -11.06 13.36
C HIS A 163 24.47 -12.34 12.70
N ASP A 164 25.34 -13.31 12.45
CA ASP A 164 24.96 -14.55 11.76
C ASP A 164 24.36 -15.59 12.72
N PRO A 165 23.03 -15.85 12.69
CA PRO A 165 22.40 -16.86 13.54
C PRO A 165 22.51 -18.28 12.95
N GLY A 166 23.16 -18.45 11.79
CA GLY A 166 23.08 -19.63 10.95
C GLY A 166 21.79 -19.68 10.11
N ALA A 167 21.27 -20.89 9.89
CA ALA A 167 20.05 -21.07 9.11
C ALA A 167 18.82 -20.47 9.83
N VAL A 168 18.07 -19.62 9.13
CA VAL A 168 16.80 -19.03 9.58
C VAL A 168 15.68 -20.08 9.51
N SER A 169 15.79 -21.07 10.37
CA SER A 169 14.94 -22.26 10.40
C SER A 169 13.69 -22.08 11.25
N GLY A 170 13.69 -21.11 12.17
CA GLY A 170 12.70 -21.02 13.24
C GLY A 170 12.99 -21.93 14.44
N ASN A 171 14.18 -22.56 14.49
CA ASN A 171 14.64 -23.31 15.65
C ASN A 171 15.82 -22.58 16.31
N TYR A 172 15.71 -22.31 17.61
CA TYR A 172 16.75 -21.61 18.35
C TYR A 172 17.85 -22.58 18.72
N ARG A 173 18.97 -22.51 17.99
CA ARG A 173 20.15 -23.36 18.18
C ARG A 173 21.34 -22.53 18.64
N GLN A 174 22.48 -23.19 18.87
CA GLN A 174 23.73 -22.56 19.29
C GLN A 174 24.18 -21.39 18.40
N GLY A 175 23.97 -21.47 17.08
CA GLY A 175 24.26 -20.37 16.16
C GLY A 175 23.43 -19.11 16.48
N THR A 176 22.14 -19.28 16.78
CA THR A 176 21.28 -18.16 17.21
C THR A 176 21.68 -17.64 18.57
N ALA A 177 21.99 -18.52 19.53
CA ALA A 177 22.50 -18.12 20.84
C ALA A 177 23.75 -17.25 20.73
N GLY A 178 24.72 -17.69 19.91
CA GLY A 178 25.96 -16.94 19.65
C GLY A 178 25.72 -15.59 18.98
N ALA A 179 24.80 -15.53 18.01
CA ALA A 179 24.42 -14.27 17.36
C ALA A 179 23.77 -13.28 18.35
N VAL A 180 22.90 -13.77 19.26
CA VAL A 180 22.33 -12.93 20.32
C VAL A 180 23.42 -12.44 21.28
N THR A 181 24.35 -13.31 21.68
CA THR A 181 25.50 -12.91 22.53
C THR A 181 26.31 -11.79 21.85
N GLN A 182 26.60 -11.92 20.57
CA GLN A 182 27.34 -10.92 19.79
C GLN A 182 26.56 -9.62 19.66
N TRP A 183 25.26 -9.71 19.39
CA TRP A 183 24.37 -8.56 19.26
C TRP A 183 24.31 -7.72 20.54
N TYR A 184 24.01 -8.35 21.68
CA TYR A 184 23.97 -7.65 22.97
C TYR A 184 25.31 -6.96 23.28
N ARG A 185 26.43 -7.66 23.07
CA ARG A 185 27.78 -7.10 23.29
C ARG A 185 28.10 -5.96 22.32
N GLY A 186 27.69 -6.08 21.05
CA GLY A 186 27.85 -5.05 20.03
C GLY A 186 27.14 -3.74 20.41
N GLU A 187 25.98 -3.87 21.05
CA GLU A 187 25.21 -2.74 21.60
C GLU A 187 25.68 -2.30 23.00
N GLY A 188 26.71 -2.93 23.56
CA GLY A 188 27.29 -2.57 24.86
C GLY A 188 26.55 -3.14 26.09
N PHE A 189 25.68 -4.12 25.91
CA PHE A 189 24.92 -4.76 26.99
C PHE A 189 25.41 -6.19 27.27
N GLN A 190 25.18 -6.63 28.51
CA GLN A 190 25.47 -8.00 28.90
C GLN A 190 24.30 -8.90 28.49
N PRO A 191 24.54 -9.95 27.68
CA PRO A 191 23.50 -10.93 27.35
C PRO A 191 23.10 -11.74 28.59
N GLN A 192 21.90 -12.33 28.57
CA GLN A 192 21.56 -13.31 29.61
C GLN A 192 22.39 -14.56 29.49
N GLN A 193 23.09 -14.86 30.57
CA GLN A 193 23.77 -16.13 30.72
C GLN A 193 22.75 -17.17 31.21
N PRO A 194 22.97 -18.45 30.86
CA PRO A 194 22.29 -19.56 31.51
C PRO A 194 22.38 -19.43 33.03
N GLY A 195 21.36 -19.91 33.73
CA GLY A 195 21.31 -19.85 35.19
C GLY A 195 22.44 -20.64 35.86
N VAL A 196 22.59 -20.43 37.16
CA VAL A 196 23.64 -21.07 37.96
C VAL A 196 23.50 -22.59 37.94
N ALA A 197 22.27 -23.11 37.95
CA ALA A 197 22.00 -24.54 37.88
C ALA A 197 22.47 -25.14 36.54
N GLU A 198 22.18 -24.47 35.43
CA GLU A 198 22.64 -24.90 34.10
C GLU A 198 24.18 -24.83 33.99
N GLN A 199 24.81 -23.82 34.59
CA GLN A 199 26.28 -23.72 34.64
C GLN A 199 26.91 -24.85 35.46
N GLN A 200 26.32 -25.19 36.61
CA GLN A 200 26.78 -26.31 37.44
C GLN A 200 26.64 -27.64 36.69
N GLN A 201 25.49 -27.86 36.05
CA GLN A 201 25.25 -29.06 35.25
C GLN A 201 26.23 -29.17 34.07
N LEU A 202 26.58 -28.06 33.41
CA LEU A 202 27.63 -28.06 32.39
C LEU A 202 28.97 -28.54 32.97
N GLY A 203 29.37 -27.97 34.11
CA GLY A 203 30.63 -28.34 34.78
C GLY A 203 30.66 -29.81 35.22
N GLU A 204 29.55 -30.36 35.70
CA GLU A 204 29.42 -31.78 36.04
C GLU A 204 29.59 -32.69 34.81
N LEU A 205 29.01 -32.30 33.67
CA LEU A 205 29.14 -33.04 32.41
C LEU A 205 30.57 -32.97 31.85
N GLU A 206 31.21 -31.81 31.93
CA GLU A 206 32.63 -31.64 31.55
C GLU A 206 33.56 -32.46 32.45
N ALA A 207 33.30 -32.48 33.75
CA ALA A 207 34.03 -33.32 34.70
C ALA A 207 33.82 -34.82 34.41
N ALA A 208 32.59 -35.24 34.07
CA ALA A 208 32.30 -36.62 33.68
C ALA A 208 33.05 -37.05 32.42
N VAL A 209 33.16 -36.18 31.41
CA VAL A 209 33.99 -36.44 30.22
C VAL A 209 35.46 -36.58 30.60
N THR A 210 35.98 -35.67 31.43
CA THR A 210 37.37 -35.70 31.89
C THR A 210 37.69 -37.00 32.65
N GLN A 211 36.81 -37.42 33.57
CA GLN A 211 36.94 -38.68 34.30
C GLN A 211 36.89 -39.90 33.37
N ALA A 212 36.01 -39.91 32.38
CA ALA A 212 35.94 -40.99 31.40
C ALA A 212 37.19 -41.06 30.51
N GLN A 213 37.79 -39.92 30.15
CA GLN A 213 39.08 -39.88 29.43
C GLN A 213 40.21 -40.49 30.26
N LEU A 214 40.28 -40.15 31.56
CA LEU A 214 41.27 -40.74 32.48
C LEU A 214 41.08 -42.26 32.63
N ALA A 215 39.85 -42.75 32.69
CA ALA A 215 39.57 -44.19 32.72
C ALA A 215 40.04 -44.90 31.44
N VAL A 216 39.89 -44.28 30.27
CA VAL A 216 40.40 -44.83 29.00
C VAL A 216 41.94 -44.85 28.97
N LEU A 217 42.60 -43.84 29.55
CA LEU A 217 44.06 -43.81 29.69
C LEU A 217 44.55 -44.92 30.64
N ALA A 218 43.96 -45.02 31.84
CA ALA A 218 44.30 -46.04 32.82
C ALA A 218 44.11 -47.47 32.29
N ALA A 219 43.02 -47.72 31.56
CA ALA A 219 42.75 -49.03 30.95
C ALA A 219 43.75 -49.38 29.83
N ARG A 220 44.41 -48.40 29.20
CA ARG A 220 45.49 -48.63 28.23
C ARG A 220 46.80 -48.98 28.93
N ASP A 221 47.13 -48.24 29.98
CA ASP A 221 48.41 -48.39 30.70
C ASP A 221 48.44 -49.71 31.50
N GLY A 222 47.31 -50.11 32.11
CA GLY A 222 47.17 -51.38 32.83
C GLY A 222 47.31 -52.64 31.96
N GLY A 223 47.35 -52.51 30.63
CA GLY A 223 47.63 -53.61 29.70
C GLY A 223 49.12 -53.82 29.38
N GLY A 224 50.01 -52.92 29.83
CA GLY A 224 51.41 -52.87 29.41
C GLY A 224 52.45 -53.39 30.41
N GLU A 225 52.13 -53.57 31.70
CA GLU A 225 53.14 -53.80 32.75
C GLU A 225 53.23 -55.25 33.29
N GLY A 226 52.63 -56.23 32.60
CA GLY A 226 52.72 -57.64 32.94
C GLY A 226 53.76 -58.41 32.11
N ASP A 227 55.05 -58.20 32.38
CA ASP A 227 56.14 -59.04 31.84
C ASP A 227 56.06 -60.43 32.51
N GLY A 228 55.33 -61.36 31.89
CA GLY A 228 55.32 -62.78 32.28
C GLY A 228 53.95 -63.46 32.21
N ALA A 229 53.75 -64.29 31.18
CA ALA A 229 52.72 -65.33 31.11
C ALA A 229 51.30 -64.91 31.57
N GLY A 230 50.70 -63.91 30.93
CA GLY A 230 49.29 -63.58 31.10
C GLY A 230 48.40 -64.75 30.65
N SER A 231 47.60 -65.29 31.58
CA SER A 231 46.59 -66.31 31.28
C SER A 231 45.54 -65.70 30.31
N PRO A 232 44.93 -66.45 29.37
CA PRO A 232 43.93 -65.89 28.44
C PRO A 232 42.80 -65.11 29.13
N ALA A 233 42.46 -65.48 30.37
CA ALA A 233 41.50 -64.77 31.22
C ALA A 233 41.90 -63.32 31.58
N SER A 234 43.20 -63.01 31.72
CA SER A 234 43.66 -61.64 32.04
C SER A 234 43.61 -60.72 30.82
N GLY A 235 43.87 -61.25 29.63
CA GLY A 235 43.72 -60.50 28.37
C GLY A 235 42.27 -60.15 28.05
N GLU A 236 41.35 -61.10 28.28
CA GLU A 236 39.91 -60.85 28.11
C GLU A 236 39.38 -59.81 29.11
N ALA A 237 39.86 -59.84 30.36
CA ALA A 237 39.51 -58.84 31.37
C ALA A 237 39.96 -57.43 31.00
N SER A 238 41.22 -57.23 30.58
CA SER A 238 41.72 -55.92 30.13
C SER A 238 41.02 -55.42 28.87
N ALA A 239 40.63 -56.33 27.97
CA ALA A 239 39.86 -55.99 26.78
C ALA A 239 38.42 -55.54 27.12
N LEU A 240 37.80 -56.19 28.11
CA LEU A 240 36.48 -55.81 28.61
C LEU A 240 36.52 -54.45 29.31
N GLU A 241 37.53 -54.20 30.15
CA GLU A 241 37.74 -52.93 30.83
C GLU A 241 37.97 -51.77 29.85
N SER A 242 38.84 -51.98 28.85
CA SER A 242 39.05 -51.03 27.75
C SER A 242 37.76 -50.71 26.99
N ARG A 243 36.91 -51.72 26.76
CA ARG A 243 35.63 -51.55 26.07
C ARG A 243 34.64 -50.77 26.95
N ALA A 244 34.57 -51.09 28.24
CA ALA A 244 33.71 -50.39 29.20
C ALA A 244 34.11 -48.91 29.35
N ALA A 245 35.42 -48.62 29.46
CA ALA A 245 35.94 -47.25 29.54
C ALA A 245 35.59 -46.42 28.30
N ARG A 246 35.74 -47.00 27.10
CA ARG A 246 35.34 -46.34 25.84
C ARG A 246 33.83 -46.07 25.78
N GLN A 247 33.01 -47.06 26.15
CA GLN A 247 31.56 -46.88 26.22
C GLN A 247 31.16 -45.78 27.21
N GLN A 248 31.88 -45.66 28.34
CA GLN A 248 31.64 -44.60 29.31
C GLN A 248 31.98 -43.22 28.75
N LEU A 249 33.11 -43.10 28.03
CA LEU A 249 33.49 -41.88 27.34
C LEU A 249 32.46 -41.48 26.27
N ASP A 250 31.99 -42.44 25.47
CA ASP A 250 30.97 -42.18 24.45
C ASP A 250 29.66 -41.67 25.07
N ARG A 251 29.23 -42.26 26.20
CA ARG A 251 28.04 -41.80 26.94
C ARG A 251 28.23 -40.41 27.53
N ALA A 252 29.38 -40.13 28.14
CA ALA A 252 29.68 -38.82 28.71
C ALA A 252 29.71 -37.73 27.62
N ASN A 253 30.36 -38.00 26.47
CA ASN A 253 30.37 -37.11 25.32
C ASN A 253 28.98 -36.89 24.74
N ALA A 254 28.15 -37.94 24.65
CA ALA A 254 26.78 -37.82 24.17
C ALA A 254 25.92 -36.97 25.12
N ALA A 255 26.06 -37.16 26.43
CA ALA A 255 25.35 -36.37 27.43
C ALA A 255 25.75 -34.88 27.40
N LEU A 256 27.07 -34.61 27.35
CA LEU A 256 27.59 -33.24 27.20
C LEU A 256 27.08 -32.60 25.92
N SER A 257 27.19 -33.29 24.78
CA SER A 257 26.73 -32.76 23.49
C SER A 257 25.22 -32.48 23.47
N ALA A 258 24.41 -33.34 24.09
CA ALA A 258 22.97 -33.13 24.18
C ALA A 258 22.64 -31.90 25.01
N PHE A 259 23.34 -31.71 26.14
CA PHE A 259 23.17 -30.55 27.00
C PHE A 259 23.66 -29.25 26.34
N THR A 260 24.84 -29.26 25.72
CA THR A 260 25.39 -28.09 25.02
C THR A 260 24.47 -27.61 23.88
N ALA A 261 23.71 -28.53 23.25
CA ALA A 261 22.74 -28.16 22.21
C ALA A 261 21.58 -27.30 22.74
N THR A 262 21.27 -27.41 24.03
CA THR A 262 20.23 -26.63 24.73
C THR A 262 20.82 -25.58 25.68
N TYR A 263 22.13 -25.38 25.66
CA TYR A 263 22.82 -24.41 26.52
C TYR A 263 23.18 -23.16 25.72
N GLY A 264 22.80 -21.98 26.21
CA GLY A 264 23.11 -20.73 25.53
C GLY A 264 22.34 -19.52 26.04
N THR A 265 22.69 -18.35 25.51
CA THR A 265 22.03 -17.09 25.84
C THR A 265 20.54 -17.12 25.49
N GLU A 266 19.75 -16.52 26.37
CA GLU A 266 18.31 -16.33 26.17
C GLU A 266 17.98 -14.84 25.97
N VAL A 267 16.82 -14.58 25.38
CA VAL A 267 16.23 -13.25 25.19
C VAL A 267 14.93 -13.20 25.98
N PRO A 268 14.89 -12.50 27.13
CA PRO A 268 13.66 -12.31 27.90
C PRO A 268 12.58 -11.59 27.10
N ALA A 269 11.31 -11.91 27.37
CA ALA A 269 10.17 -11.36 26.64
C ALA A 269 10.10 -9.82 26.67
N GLY A 270 10.49 -9.20 27.79
CA GLY A 270 10.45 -7.74 27.95
C GLY A 270 11.62 -7.00 27.30
N GLU A 271 12.69 -7.67 26.88
CA GLU A 271 13.88 -7.01 26.30
C GLU A 271 13.76 -6.70 24.82
N VAL A 272 12.72 -7.20 24.15
CA VAL A 272 12.52 -6.97 22.72
C VAL A 272 11.08 -6.58 22.45
N VAL A 273 10.91 -5.48 21.73
CA VAL A 273 9.64 -5.05 21.14
C VAL A 273 9.74 -5.24 19.64
N PHE A 274 8.84 -6.05 19.07
CA PHE A 274 8.69 -6.15 17.62
C PHE A 274 7.70 -5.12 17.12
N LEU A 275 8.13 -4.34 16.13
CA LEU A 275 7.28 -3.43 15.37
C LEU A 275 7.19 -3.92 13.93
N PRO A 276 6.01 -3.93 13.30
CA PRO A 276 5.87 -4.41 11.91
C PRO A 276 6.77 -3.68 10.92
N GLU A 277 6.99 -2.39 11.17
CA GLU A 277 7.73 -1.48 10.30
C GLU A 277 8.70 -0.62 11.13
N LEU A 278 9.85 -0.34 10.53
CA LEU A 278 10.90 0.53 11.06
C LEU A 278 11.51 1.31 9.88
N PRO A 279 11.91 2.59 10.08
CA PRO A 279 11.98 3.31 11.35
C PRO A 279 10.63 3.88 11.82
N VAL A 280 10.47 3.97 13.14
CA VAL A 280 9.34 4.67 13.79
C VAL A 280 9.82 5.86 14.61
N ARG A 281 8.90 6.76 14.97
CA ARG A 281 9.18 7.89 15.87
C ARG A 281 8.48 7.70 17.20
N VAL A 282 9.19 7.95 18.30
CA VAL A 282 8.62 7.96 19.65
C VAL A 282 7.67 9.15 19.78
N GLY A 283 6.42 8.89 20.11
CA GLY A 283 5.38 9.87 20.39
C GLY A 283 5.30 10.17 21.88
N LYS A 284 4.13 9.90 22.47
CA LYS A 284 3.83 10.15 23.88
C LYS A 284 4.59 9.13 24.74
N VAL A 285 5.37 9.61 25.69
CA VAL A 285 6.07 8.75 26.67
C VAL A 285 5.25 8.71 27.95
N LYS A 286 4.99 7.50 28.46
CA LYS A 286 4.12 7.27 29.63
C LYS A 286 4.88 6.91 30.91
N VAL A 287 6.16 6.55 30.79
CA VAL A 287 7.04 6.23 31.92
C VAL A 287 8.19 7.21 32.06
N ARG A 288 8.62 7.45 33.29
CA ARG A 288 9.75 8.30 33.66
C ARG A 288 10.83 7.50 34.36
N LEU A 289 12.02 8.09 34.48
CA LEU A 289 13.11 7.52 35.25
C LEU A 289 12.66 7.24 36.70
N GLY A 290 12.89 6.02 37.18
CA GLY A 290 12.51 5.57 38.52
C GLY A 290 11.13 4.90 38.63
N ASP A 291 10.26 5.09 37.63
CA ASP A 291 8.93 4.50 37.60
C ASP A 291 9.01 2.97 37.54
N THR A 292 8.01 2.31 38.13
CA THR A 292 7.79 0.88 37.92
C THR A 292 7.14 0.68 36.55
N VAL A 293 7.60 -0.31 35.79
CA VAL A 293 7.00 -0.63 34.49
C VAL A 293 5.79 -1.53 34.66
N ASP A 294 4.62 -0.98 34.38
CA ASP A 294 3.37 -1.71 34.24
C ASP A 294 2.56 -1.11 33.08
N GLY A 295 2.16 -1.94 32.12
CA GLY A 295 1.42 -1.53 30.93
C GLY A 295 2.22 -0.80 29.84
N GLU A 296 1.59 0.22 29.24
CA GLU A 296 2.12 0.95 28.08
C GLU A 296 3.22 1.94 28.48
N VAL A 297 4.37 1.86 27.80
CA VAL A 297 5.55 2.68 28.10
C VAL A 297 5.66 3.91 27.20
N ALA A 298 5.21 3.82 25.95
CA ALA A 298 5.19 4.91 25.00
C ALA A 298 4.22 4.63 23.85
N THR A 299 3.91 5.65 23.05
CA THR A 299 3.37 5.46 21.71
C THR A 299 4.47 5.64 20.68
N VAL A 300 4.36 4.93 19.56
CA VAL A 300 5.20 5.12 18.38
C VAL A 300 4.32 5.40 17.16
N THR A 301 4.74 6.32 16.32
CA THR A 301 4.10 6.54 15.02
C THR A 301 5.01 5.98 13.94
N SER A 302 4.45 5.22 12.99
CA SER A 302 5.22 4.90 11.79
C SER A 302 5.54 6.21 11.06
N SER A 303 6.65 6.24 10.34
CA SER A 303 7.05 7.43 9.58
C SER A 303 6.28 7.57 8.26
N ASP A 304 5.23 6.77 8.10
CA ASP A 304 4.37 6.73 6.94
C ASP A 304 3.29 7.80 7.07
N VAL A 305 3.15 8.55 5.99
CA VAL A 305 2.03 9.44 5.81
C VAL A 305 0.91 8.59 5.22
N VAL A 306 -0.24 8.59 5.87
CA VAL A 306 -1.44 7.97 5.36
C VAL A 306 -2.39 9.06 4.88
N VAL A 307 -3.16 8.80 3.85
CA VAL A 307 -4.25 9.67 3.44
C VAL A 307 -5.55 8.98 3.77
N ARG A 308 -6.39 9.61 4.58
CA ARG A 308 -7.74 9.14 4.85
C ARG A 308 -8.68 9.84 3.89
N ALA A 309 -9.52 9.08 3.21
CA ALA A 309 -10.49 9.65 2.27
C ALA A 309 -11.84 8.98 2.47
N VAL A 310 -12.91 9.66 2.05
CA VAL A 310 -14.26 9.10 2.06
C VAL A 310 -14.80 9.16 0.64
N VAL A 311 -15.31 8.03 0.17
CA VAL A 311 -15.91 7.87 -1.17
C VAL A 311 -17.41 7.65 -1.03
N PRO A 312 -18.26 8.20 -1.92
CA PRO A 312 -19.69 7.90 -1.92
C PRO A 312 -19.97 6.39 -2.07
N GLY A 313 -21.01 5.88 -1.39
CA GLY A 313 -21.32 4.44 -1.38
C GLY A 313 -21.53 3.81 -2.76
N THR A 314 -22.01 4.60 -3.74
CA THR A 314 -22.19 4.18 -5.13
C THR A 314 -20.90 3.67 -5.78
N ASP A 315 -19.76 4.24 -5.40
CA ASP A 315 -18.44 3.92 -5.97
C ASP A 315 -17.70 2.87 -5.12
N GLY A 316 -18.20 2.60 -3.90
CA GLY A 316 -17.63 1.67 -2.93
C GLY A 316 -17.44 0.24 -3.47
N SER A 317 -18.38 -0.23 -4.28
CA SER A 317 -18.36 -1.59 -4.84
C SER A 317 -17.16 -1.86 -5.76
N ALA A 318 -16.59 -0.82 -6.36
CA ALA A 318 -15.43 -0.90 -7.24
C ALA A 318 -14.08 -0.83 -6.49
N LEU A 319 -14.08 -0.50 -5.19
CA LEU A 319 -12.87 -0.29 -4.41
C LEU A 319 -12.37 -1.60 -3.77
N ARG A 320 -11.06 -1.82 -3.82
CA ARG A 320 -10.35 -2.95 -3.19
C ARG A 320 -9.01 -2.49 -2.63
N GLU A 321 -8.51 -3.19 -1.63
CA GLU A 321 -7.13 -3.02 -1.18
C GLU A 321 -6.13 -3.35 -2.29
N GLY A 322 -4.98 -2.69 -2.26
CA GLY A 322 -3.94 -2.83 -3.28
C GLY A 322 -4.15 -1.95 -4.53
N MET A 323 -5.27 -1.25 -4.65
CA MET A 323 -5.48 -0.32 -5.77
C MET A 323 -4.52 0.88 -5.72
N GLU A 324 -4.04 1.30 -6.88
CA GLU A 324 -3.18 2.47 -7.01
C GLU A 324 -3.98 3.76 -6.83
N ALA A 325 -3.45 4.67 -6.04
CA ALA A 325 -4.01 5.98 -5.80
C ALA A 325 -2.99 7.09 -6.15
N LEU A 326 -3.46 8.13 -6.82
CA LEU A 326 -2.73 9.38 -7.01
C LEU A 326 -3.26 10.41 -6.02
N ILE A 327 -2.38 10.88 -5.13
CA ILE A 327 -2.69 11.91 -4.13
C ILE A 327 -2.18 13.24 -4.67
N GLU A 328 -3.04 14.25 -4.75
CA GLU A 328 -2.72 15.62 -5.13
C GLU A 328 -3.00 16.56 -3.94
N THR A 329 -1.99 17.29 -3.48
CA THR A 329 -2.17 18.29 -2.39
C THR A 329 -2.70 19.61 -2.93
N ALA A 330 -3.18 20.49 -2.04
CA ALA A 330 -3.65 21.83 -2.39
C ALA A 330 -2.61 22.66 -3.17
N ASP A 331 -1.31 22.40 -2.93
CA ASP A 331 -0.19 23.07 -3.62
C ASP A 331 0.10 22.47 -5.02
N GLY A 332 -0.73 21.55 -5.51
CA GLY A 332 -0.61 20.90 -6.83
C GLY A 332 0.48 19.81 -6.91
N ARG A 333 1.07 19.41 -5.78
CA ARG A 333 2.06 18.32 -5.76
C ARG A 333 1.36 16.99 -5.81
N THR A 334 1.91 16.04 -6.57
CA THR A 334 1.35 14.70 -6.71
C THR A 334 2.29 13.63 -6.17
N VAL A 335 1.72 12.63 -5.48
CA VAL A 335 2.45 11.46 -4.96
C VAL A 335 1.60 10.22 -5.17
N ARG A 336 2.26 9.08 -5.38
CA ARG A 336 1.60 7.78 -5.52
C ARG A 336 1.44 7.11 -4.16
N GLY A 337 0.28 6.49 -3.95
CA GLY A 337 -0.02 5.66 -2.80
C GLY A 337 -0.80 4.42 -3.21
N VAL A 338 -1.08 3.58 -2.22
CA VAL A 338 -1.81 2.32 -2.40
C VAL A 338 -2.91 2.24 -1.36
N VAL A 339 -4.12 1.84 -1.76
CA VAL A 339 -5.23 1.61 -0.84
C VAL A 339 -4.85 0.47 0.11
N SER A 340 -4.77 0.77 1.40
CA SER A 340 -4.38 -0.17 2.45
C SER A 340 -5.52 -0.53 3.41
N GLY A 341 -6.70 0.07 3.25
CA GLY A 341 -7.90 -0.29 4.00
C GLY A 341 -9.16 0.32 3.38
N VAL A 342 -10.26 -0.44 3.41
CA VAL A 342 -11.57 -0.03 2.84
C VAL A 342 -12.69 -0.33 3.84
N GLY A 343 -13.61 0.61 4.05
CA GLY A 343 -14.80 0.41 4.88
C GLY A 343 -14.49 0.26 6.37
N GLY A 344 -15.10 -0.72 7.04
CA GLY A 344 -14.98 -0.91 8.50
C GLY A 344 -13.54 -1.04 9.02
N GLU A 345 -12.63 -1.57 8.21
CA GLU A 345 -11.20 -1.66 8.54
C GLU A 345 -10.51 -0.27 8.53
N ALA A 346 -10.88 0.58 7.57
CA ALA A 346 -10.45 1.97 7.52
C ALA A 346 -11.02 2.80 8.70
N ALA A 347 -12.26 2.51 9.11
CA ALA A 347 -12.90 3.15 10.27
C ALA A 347 -12.29 2.68 11.61
N ALA A 348 -11.89 1.41 11.74
CA ALA A 348 -11.28 0.88 12.96
C ALA A 348 -9.89 1.47 13.25
N ALA A 349 -9.18 1.93 12.22
CA ALA A 349 -7.90 2.62 12.35
C ALA A 349 -8.00 4.04 12.97
N ASP A 350 -9.22 4.54 13.24
CA ASP A 350 -9.51 5.88 13.76
C ASP A 350 -9.82 5.91 15.28
N LYS A 351 -9.59 4.81 16.01
CA LYS A 351 -9.89 4.69 17.45
C LYS A 351 -8.94 5.49 18.38
N GLY A 352 -8.62 6.73 18.01
CA GLY A 352 -8.05 7.77 18.85
C GLY A 352 -8.99 8.95 19.13
N ALA A 353 -10.14 9.04 18.46
CA ALA A 353 -11.16 10.06 18.70
C ALA A 353 -12.43 9.43 19.29
N GLU A 354 -13.00 10.08 20.31
CA GLU A 354 -14.26 9.69 20.93
C GLU A 354 -15.37 9.55 19.87
N ALA A 355 -15.88 8.33 19.72
CA ALA A 355 -16.98 8.04 18.81
C ALA A 355 -18.28 8.61 19.39
N GLY A 356 -18.69 9.78 18.90
CA GLY A 356 -20.10 10.18 18.88
C GLY A 356 -20.84 9.19 17.98
N ALA A 357 -21.68 8.36 18.59
CA ALA A 357 -22.46 7.35 17.91
C ALA A 357 -23.61 8.01 17.11
N ASP A 358 -23.40 8.18 15.81
CA ASP A 358 -24.43 8.00 14.79
C ASP A 358 -23.83 7.13 13.68
N ALA A 359 -23.63 5.85 14.01
CA ALA A 359 -23.22 4.86 13.04
C ALA A 359 -24.44 4.48 12.20
N ALA A 360 -24.46 4.97 10.96
CA ALA A 360 -25.33 4.45 9.92
C ALA A 360 -25.21 2.92 9.84
N SER A 361 -26.34 2.25 9.64
CA SER A 361 -26.41 0.78 9.59
C SER A 361 -25.42 0.23 8.55
N PRO A 362 -24.68 -0.84 8.88
CA PRO A 362 -23.61 -1.39 8.02
C PRO A 362 -24.08 -1.98 6.67
N ASP A 363 -25.40 -2.03 6.43
CA ASP A 363 -26.02 -2.62 5.24
C ASP A 363 -26.63 -1.60 4.26
N ASP A 364 -26.40 -0.29 4.44
CA ASP A 364 -26.84 0.70 3.46
C ASP A 364 -25.81 0.82 2.30
N PRO A 365 -26.14 0.37 1.07
CA PRO A 365 -25.23 0.44 -0.07
C PRO A 365 -24.91 1.89 -0.52
N SER A 366 -25.62 2.89 0.00
CA SER A 366 -25.36 4.30 -0.23
C SER A 366 -24.48 4.95 0.85
N ALA A 367 -24.17 4.24 1.94
CA ALA A 367 -23.33 4.75 3.01
C ALA A 367 -21.92 5.11 2.50
N PRO A 368 -21.34 6.24 2.94
CA PRO A 368 -19.98 6.61 2.57
C PRO A 368 -18.96 5.55 2.98
N VAL A 369 -18.03 5.23 2.08
CA VAL A 369 -16.98 4.24 2.30
C VAL A 369 -15.68 4.94 2.70
N PRO A 370 -15.23 4.80 3.95
CA PRO A 370 -13.93 5.32 4.37
C PRO A 370 -12.80 4.50 3.76
N LEU A 371 -11.68 5.15 3.48
CA LEU A 371 -10.48 4.58 2.88
C LEU A 371 -9.24 5.02 3.65
N VAL A 372 -8.26 4.14 3.73
CA VAL A 372 -6.89 4.46 4.14
C VAL A 372 -5.97 4.19 2.96
N ILE A 373 -5.18 5.20 2.58
CA ILE A 373 -4.18 5.09 1.52
C ILE A 373 -2.80 5.21 2.16
N SER A 374 -1.99 4.16 2.03
CA SER A 374 -0.58 4.19 2.44
C SER A 374 0.26 4.89 1.37
N VAL A 375 1.18 5.75 1.79
CA VAL A 375 2.10 6.47 0.90
C VAL A 375 3.54 6.06 1.23
N PRO A 376 4.11 5.06 0.52
CA PRO A 376 5.44 4.52 0.82
C PRO A 376 6.56 5.56 0.71
N ASP A 377 6.46 6.45 -0.27
CA ASP A 377 7.44 7.53 -0.52
C ASP A 377 6.76 8.90 -0.34
N PRO A 378 6.51 9.32 0.91
CA PRO A 378 5.68 10.49 1.15
C PRO A 378 6.37 11.80 0.74
N GLY A 379 7.71 11.82 0.63
CA GLY A 379 8.45 12.96 0.08
C GLY A 379 7.98 14.31 0.63
N ALA A 380 7.37 15.12 -0.24
CA ALA A 380 6.83 16.44 0.08
C ALA A 380 5.58 16.42 0.99
N LEU A 381 4.77 15.34 0.97
CA LEU A 381 3.56 15.20 1.79
C LEU A 381 3.83 15.21 3.29
N ARG A 382 5.08 14.88 3.72
CA ARG A 382 5.46 14.93 5.14
C ARG A 382 5.28 16.31 5.77
N ARG A 383 5.34 17.38 4.97
CA ARG A 383 5.14 18.76 5.43
C ARG A 383 3.69 19.21 5.40
N ASP A 384 2.84 18.46 4.71
CA ASP A 384 1.43 18.76 4.49
C ASP A 384 0.51 17.94 5.41
N ALA A 385 1.07 17.30 6.45
CA ALA A 385 0.29 16.57 7.44
C ALA A 385 -0.69 17.51 8.18
N GLY A 386 -1.96 17.10 8.24
CA GLY A 386 -3.09 17.93 8.66
C GLY A 386 -3.77 18.70 7.50
N GLY A 387 -3.21 18.65 6.28
CA GLY A 387 -3.76 19.29 5.09
C GLY A 387 -4.73 18.41 4.30
N GLY A 388 -5.55 19.04 3.46
CA GLY A 388 -6.44 18.34 2.53
C GLY A 388 -5.72 17.87 1.27
N ALA A 389 -6.17 16.74 0.72
CA ALA A 389 -5.69 16.17 -0.54
C ALA A 389 -6.83 15.61 -1.38
N ARG A 390 -6.70 15.74 -2.70
CA ARG A 390 -7.54 15.04 -3.67
C ARG A 390 -6.92 13.68 -3.96
N VAL A 391 -7.69 12.61 -3.82
CA VAL A 391 -7.25 11.23 -4.06
C VAL A 391 -7.95 10.70 -5.29
N THR A 392 -7.19 10.24 -6.28
CA THR A 392 -7.71 9.61 -7.50
C THR A 392 -7.32 8.13 -7.51
N ILE A 393 -8.28 7.25 -7.32
CA ILE A 393 -8.08 5.80 -7.17
C ILE A 393 -8.38 5.13 -8.51
N GLN A 394 -7.42 4.40 -9.05
CA GLN A 394 -7.59 3.67 -10.31
C GLN A 394 -8.36 2.38 -10.05
N VAL A 395 -9.63 2.31 -10.47
CA VAL A 395 -10.52 1.14 -10.27
C VAL A 395 -10.48 0.17 -11.45
N GLY A 396 -9.95 0.60 -12.59
CA GLY A 396 -9.73 -0.27 -13.74
C GLY A 396 -8.99 0.44 -14.87
N ALA A 397 -8.22 -0.32 -15.65
CA ALA A 397 -7.55 0.19 -16.84
C ALA A 397 -7.63 -0.83 -17.98
N SER A 398 -7.73 -0.35 -19.21
CA SER A 398 -7.62 -1.22 -20.38
C SER A 398 -6.20 -1.79 -20.46
N LYS A 399 -6.09 -3.09 -20.77
CA LYS A 399 -4.79 -3.80 -20.86
C LYS A 399 -3.88 -3.23 -21.97
N SER A 400 -4.48 -2.67 -23.01
CA SER A 400 -3.82 -2.06 -24.16
C SER A 400 -4.67 -0.88 -24.68
N ALA A 401 -4.20 -0.19 -25.73
CA ALA A 401 -4.99 0.85 -26.39
C ALA A 401 -6.21 0.23 -27.09
N VAL A 402 -7.41 0.68 -26.71
CA VAL A 402 -8.70 0.19 -27.21
C VAL A 402 -9.42 1.28 -27.99
N LEU A 403 -10.33 0.90 -28.89
CA LEU A 403 -11.18 1.86 -29.59
C LEU A 403 -12.15 2.47 -28.58
N VAL A 404 -12.19 3.80 -28.52
CA VAL A 404 -13.11 4.52 -27.64
C VAL A 404 -13.95 5.51 -28.40
N VAL A 405 -15.18 5.66 -27.93
CA VAL A 405 -16.15 6.63 -28.43
C VAL A 405 -16.74 7.41 -27.26
N PRO A 406 -17.20 8.66 -27.47
CA PRO A 406 -17.95 9.37 -26.43
C PRO A 406 -19.16 8.56 -25.99
N VAL A 407 -19.48 8.56 -24.70
CA VAL A 407 -20.65 7.83 -24.16
C VAL A 407 -21.96 8.22 -24.87
N ALA A 408 -22.07 9.47 -25.32
CA ALA A 408 -23.20 9.98 -26.08
C ALA A 408 -23.38 9.31 -27.47
N ALA A 409 -22.32 8.74 -28.04
CA ALA A 409 -22.36 8.02 -29.31
C ALA A 409 -22.94 6.59 -29.17
N VAL A 410 -22.91 6.03 -27.95
CA VAL A 410 -23.40 4.68 -27.68
C VAL A 410 -24.90 4.72 -27.42
N ARG A 411 -25.65 3.88 -28.12
CA ARG A 411 -27.09 3.72 -27.93
C ARG A 411 -27.46 2.26 -27.74
N THR A 412 -28.41 2.02 -26.86
CA THR A 412 -29.07 0.73 -26.67
C THR A 412 -30.44 0.76 -27.31
N ARG A 413 -30.75 -0.24 -28.14
CA ARG A 413 -32.10 -0.41 -28.71
C ARG A 413 -32.94 -1.29 -27.76
N ALA A 414 -34.23 -1.44 -28.07
CA ALA A 414 -35.14 -2.30 -27.32
C ALA A 414 -34.70 -3.79 -27.23
N ASP A 415 -33.73 -4.22 -28.05
CA ASP A 415 -33.11 -5.54 -27.99
C ASP A 415 -32.02 -5.67 -26.91
N GLY A 416 -31.73 -4.59 -26.17
CA GLY A 416 -30.69 -4.53 -25.14
C GLY A 416 -29.26 -4.50 -25.69
N LYS A 417 -29.06 -4.47 -27.02
CA LYS A 417 -27.73 -4.49 -27.64
C LYS A 417 -27.24 -3.07 -27.92
N ALA A 418 -25.97 -2.83 -27.63
CA ALA A 418 -25.32 -1.54 -27.87
C ALA A 418 -24.91 -1.38 -29.34
N ARG A 419 -25.04 -0.15 -29.85
CA ARG A 419 -24.67 0.25 -31.21
C ARG A 419 -24.11 1.67 -31.22
N VAL A 420 -23.32 1.97 -32.24
CA VAL A 420 -22.81 3.31 -32.54
C VAL A 420 -23.19 3.67 -33.96
N ARG A 421 -23.61 4.91 -34.19
CA ARG A 421 -23.89 5.42 -35.53
C ARG A 421 -22.63 5.99 -36.14
N VAL A 422 -22.21 5.45 -37.29
CA VAL A 422 -21.03 5.91 -38.02
C VAL A 422 -21.48 6.62 -39.28
N GLU A 423 -20.96 7.81 -39.52
CA GLU A 423 -21.13 8.52 -40.79
C GLU A 423 -20.06 8.07 -41.78
N ARG A 424 -20.49 7.53 -42.93
CA ARG A 424 -19.62 7.14 -44.06
C ARG A 424 -20.25 7.66 -45.33
N ASP A 425 -19.47 8.40 -46.13
CA ASP A 425 -19.90 8.93 -47.44
C ASP A 425 -21.24 9.72 -47.40
N GLY A 426 -21.52 10.40 -46.29
CA GLY A 426 -22.76 11.17 -46.07
C GLY A 426 -23.98 10.35 -45.64
N GLU A 427 -23.83 9.04 -45.43
CA GLU A 427 -24.85 8.16 -44.88
C GLU A 427 -24.53 7.74 -43.45
N VAL A 428 -25.55 7.59 -42.61
CA VAL A 428 -25.39 7.18 -41.19
C VAL A 428 -25.80 5.72 -41.01
N VAL A 429 -24.83 4.88 -40.64
CA VAL A 429 -25.00 3.42 -40.50
C VAL A 429 -24.89 3.01 -39.02
N ASP A 430 -25.79 2.12 -38.57
CA ASP A 430 -25.76 1.56 -37.21
C ASP A 430 -24.78 0.37 -37.11
N VAL A 431 -23.67 0.55 -36.41
CA VAL A 431 -22.67 -0.49 -36.16
C VAL A 431 -22.91 -1.14 -34.78
N PRO A 432 -23.14 -2.47 -34.71
CA PRO A 432 -23.26 -3.16 -33.42
C PRO A 432 -21.92 -3.26 -32.70
N VAL A 433 -21.91 -2.90 -31.41
CA VAL A 433 -20.70 -2.89 -30.59
C VAL A 433 -20.94 -3.61 -29.26
N ILE A 434 -19.86 -4.17 -28.71
CA ILE A 434 -19.78 -4.63 -27.34
C ILE A 434 -19.08 -3.54 -26.54
N VAL A 435 -19.76 -3.01 -25.53
CA VAL A 435 -19.20 -1.97 -24.66
C VAL A 435 -18.34 -2.60 -23.56
N GLY A 436 -17.18 -2.00 -23.33
CA GLY A 436 -16.20 -2.39 -22.31
C GLY A 436 -16.13 -1.39 -21.17
N LEU A 437 -14.90 -1.05 -20.77
CA LEU A 437 -14.65 -0.06 -19.72
C LEU A 437 -15.19 1.33 -20.12
N SER A 438 -15.79 2.05 -19.16
CA SER A 438 -16.22 3.45 -19.34
C SER A 438 -15.45 4.34 -18.38
N ALA A 439 -14.87 5.43 -18.89
CA ALA A 439 -14.13 6.39 -18.09
C ALA A 439 -14.01 7.76 -18.78
N ALA A 440 -13.99 8.85 -18.00
CA ALA A 440 -13.80 10.22 -18.50
C ALA A 440 -14.73 10.61 -19.67
N GLY A 441 -15.98 10.13 -19.65
CA GLY A 441 -16.97 10.39 -20.70
C GLY A 441 -16.75 9.59 -22.00
N GLN A 442 -15.79 8.68 -22.03
CA GLN A 442 -15.48 7.78 -23.13
C GLN A 442 -15.83 6.33 -22.75
N VAL A 443 -16.19 5.53 -23.75
CA VAL A 443 -16.55 4.12 -23.60
C VAL A 443 -15.72 3.29 -24.57
N GLU A 444 -15.06 2.26 -24.05
CA GLU A 444 -14.44 1.23 -24.86
C GLU A 444 -15.49 0.50 -25.69
N VAL A 445 -15.25 0.38 -26.99
CA VAL A 445 -16.14 -0.32 -27.93
C VAL A 445 -15.37 -1.33 -28.74
N ASN A 446 -15.92 -2.55 -28.81
CA ASN A 446 -15.44 -3.60 -29.70
C ASN A 446 -16.55 -3.90 -30.72
N ALA A 447 -16.33 -3.55 -31.98
CA ALA A 447 -17.31 -3.77 -33.04
C ALA A 447 -17.47 -5.27 -33.35
N VAL A 448 -18.71 -5.72 -33.44
CA VAL A 448 -19.02 -7.11 -33.81
C VAL A 448 -18.67 -7.28 -35.28
N GLY A 449 -17.68 -8.13 -35.56
CA GLY A 449 -17.19 -8.39 -36.92
C GLY A 449 -16.20 -7.35 -37.48
N GLY A 450 -15.59 -6.51 -36.64
CA GLY A 450 -14.51 -5.58 -37.06
C GLY A 450 -14.99 -4.42 -37.94
N SER A 451 -16.25 -4.00 -37.78
CA SER A 451 -16.91 -3.00 -38.62
C SER A 451 -16.70 -1.55 -38.17
N LEU A 452 -15.78 -1.29 -37.23
CA LEU A 452 -15.43 0.03 -36.71
C LEU A 452 -13.91 0.15 -36.57
N ASP A 453 -13.34 1.20 -37.13
CA ASP A 453 -11.90 1.45 -37.12
C ASP A 453 -11.57 2.81 -36.48
N GLU A 454 -10.29 2.99 -36.16
CA GLU A 454 -9.79 4.29 -35.71
C GLU A 454 -9.93 5.33 -36.83
N GLY A 455 -10.43 6.52 -36.49
CA GLY A 455 -10.72 7.61 -37.43
C GLY A 455 -12.16 7.63 -37.96
N ASP A 456 -12.95 6.57 -37.77
CA ASP A 456 -14.37 6.55 -38.14
C ASP A 456 -15.13 7.67 -37.43
N GLN A 457 -16.06 8.33 -38.14
CA GLN A 457 -16.82 9.45 -37.60
C GLN A 457 -18.10 8.97 -36.93
N VAL A 458 -18.18 9.04 -35.60
CA VAL A 458 -19.35 8.59 -34.85
C VAL A 458 -20.27 9.74 -34.48
N VAL A 459 -21.57 9.55 -34.68
CA VAL A 459 -22.59 10.58 -34.48
C VAL A 459 -22.93 10.70 -32.99
N VAL A 460 -22.60 11.85 -32.39
CA VAL A 460 -22.90 12.19 -30.99
C VAL A 460 -24.12 13.09 -30.83
N GLY A 461 -24.53 13.78 -31.90
CA GLY A 461 -25.63 14.74 -31.90
C GLY A 461 -26.28 14.89 -33.28
N ARG A 462 -27.37 15.65 -33.36
CA ARG A 462 -28.03 16.05 -34.60
C ARG A 462 -28.23 17.55 -34.61
#